data_AF-A0A9E5QX89-F1
#
_entry.id   AF-A0A9E5QX89-F1
#
_cell.length_a   1.000
_cell.length_b   1.000
_cell.length_c   1.000
_cell.angle_alpha   90.00
_cell.angle_beta   90.00
_cell.angle_gamma   90.00
#
_symmetry.space_group_name_H-M   'P 1'
#
loop_
_entity.id
_entity.type
_entity.pdbx_description
1 polymer ?
#
loop_
_entity_poly.entity_id
_entity_poly.type
_entity_poly.pdbx_seq_one_letter_code
_entity_poly.pdbx_strand_id
1 'polypeptide(L)'
;MLVEHYYPQSLSHTRLDKYLASGWFRSAPMLYRSQLICLEGDVYSTVNIRIRLDNYQFKKRFRKIIHRNEKRFTVRIQSARLDEARDRLYQGQKHRFRGFIFDHLHQFFLCQSGWECF
;
A
#
# COMPACT_ATOMS: atom_id res chain seq x y z
N MET A 1 9.74 -17.96 -12.42
CA MET A 1 9.79 -17.91 -10.95
C MET A 1 8.37 -17.61 -10.46
N LEU A 2 7.86 -18.33 -9.45
CA LEU A 2 6.48 -18.19 -8.97
C LEU A 2 6.28 -16.93 -8.11
N VAL A 3 7.27 -16.62 -7.27
CA VAL A 3 7.29 -15.45 -6.38
C VAL A 3 8.68 -14.82 -6.41
N GLU A 4 8.75 -13.51 -6.51
CA GLU A 4 9.95 -12.70 -6.47
C GLU A 4 9.81 -11.59 -5.43
N HIS A 5 10.88 -11.32 -4.67
CA HIS A 5 10.94 -10.27 -3.67
C HIS A 5 12.11 -9.33 -3.95
N TYR A 6 11.90 -8.04 -3.69
CA TYR A 6 12.92 -7.01 -3.82
C TYR A 6 12.79 -5.98 -2.70
N TYR A 7 13.88 -5.76 -1.96
CA TYR A 7 13.96 -4.86 -0.81
C TYR A 7 14.94 -3.71 -1.11
N PRO A 8 14.53 -2.70 -1.88
CA PRO A 8 15.39 -1.56 -2.18
C PRO A 8 15.66 -0.72 -0.93
N GLN A 9 16.94 -0.43 -0.66
CA GLN A 9 17.31 0.61 0.31
C GLN A 9 16.90 2.01 -0.15
N SER A 10 16.94 2.25 -1.47
CA SER A 10 16.42 3.47 -2.09
C SER A 10 15.78 3.15 -3.44
N LEU A 11 14.74 3.90 -3.80
CA LEU A 11 14.03 3.70 -5.05
C LEU A 11 13.54 5.04 -5.58
N SER A 12 14.05 5.44 -6.75
CA SER A 12 13.56 6.63 -7.45
C SER A 12 12.16 6.38 -8.02
N HIS A 13 11.38 7.46 -8.17
CA HIS A 13 10.04 7.42 -8.75
C HIS A 13 10.03 6.72 -10.13
N THR A 14 10.99 7.03 -11.00
CA THR A 14 11.08 6.40 -12.34
C THR A 14 11.38 4.90 -12.27
N ARG A 15 12.21 4.44 -11.32
CA ARG A 15 12.48 3.00 -11.15
C ARG A 15 11.25 2.30 -10.57
N LEU A 16 10.59 2.91 -9.59
CA LEU A 16 9.33 2.39 -9.04
C LEU A 16 8.30 2.20 -10.16
N ASP A 17 8.11 3.20 -11.02
CA ASP A 17 7.15 3.11 -12.12
C ASP A 17 7.47 1.98 -13.11
N LYS A 18 8.75 1.74 -13.40
CA LYS A 18 9.19 0.60 -14.24
C LYS A 18 8.90 -0.75 -13.58
N TYR A 19 9.11 -0.88 -12.26
CA TYR A 19 8.74 -2.09 -11.54
C TYR A 19 7.22 -2.31 -11.56
N LEU A 20 6.43 -1.28 -11.23
CA LEU A 20 4.98 -1.38 -11.25
C LEU A 20 4.45 -1.70 -12.66
N ALA A 21 5.04 -1.13 -13.71
CA ALA A 21 4.69 -1.43 -15.10
C ALA A 21 5.03 -2.87 -15.52
N SER A 22 6.06 -3.48 -14.93
CA SER A 22 6.45 -4.88 -15.19
C SER A 22 5.76 -5.90 -14.27
N GLY A 23 4.68 -5.48 -13.60
CA GLY A 23 3.82 -6.35 -12.81
C GLY A 23 4.27 -6.55 -11.37
N TRP A 24 5.18 -5.72 -10.84
CA TRP A 24 5.48 -5.71 -9.41
C TRP A 24 4.42 -4.94 -8.61
N PHE A 25 4.20 -5.36 -7.37
CA PHE A 25 3.34 -4.70 -6.40
C PHE A 25 4.18 -4.18 -5.23
N ARG A 26 3.80 -3.02 -4.67
CA ARG A 26 4.52 -2.36 -3.57
C ARG A 26 3.80 -2.62 -2.24
N SER A 27 4.50 -3.22 -1.28
CA SER A 27 4.05 -3.37 0.10
C SER A 27 5.10 -2.79 1.06
N ALA A 28 4.78 -1.62 1.62
CA ALA A 28 5.62 -0.87 2.57
C ALA A 28 7.11 -0.74 2.15
N PRO A 29 8.13 -1.43 2.72
CA PRO A 29 9.51 -1.35 2.24
C PRO A 29 9.84 -2.35 1.10
N MET A 30 8.94 -3.28 0.78
CA MET A 30 9.14 -4.37 -0.19
C MET A 30 8.41 -4.16 -1.52
N LEU A 31 9.03 -4.57 -2.62
CA LEU A 31 8.36 -4.85 -3.88
C LEU A 31 8.30 -6.38 -4.05
N TYR A 32 7.17 -6.90 -4.52
CA TYR A 32 7.08 -8.31 -4.87
C TYR A 32 6.33 -8.51 -6.17
N ARG A 33 6.63 -9.59 -6.87
CA ARG A 33 5.89 -10.04 -8.05
C ARG A 33 5.57 -11.50 -7.84
N SER A 34 4.28 -11.82 -7.83
CA SER A 34 3.82 -13.20 -7.66
C SER A 34 2.82 -13.54 -8.77
N GLN A 35 2.92 -14.75 -9.29
CA GLN A 35 1.91 -15.31 -10.19
C GLN A 35 0.74 -15.90 -9.40
N LEU A 36 0.96 -16.28 -8.14
CA LEU A 36 -0.01 -16.94 -7.27
C LEU A 36 -0.10 -16.25 -5.90
N ILE A 37 -1.30 -16.15 -5.34
CA ILE A 37 -1.51 -15.73 -3.95
C ILE A 37 -2.35 -16.76 -3.22
N CYS A 38 -2.00 -17.00 -1.95
CA CYS A 38 -2.81 -17.83 -1.06
C CYS A 38 -3.74 -16.91 -0.27
N LEU A 39 -5.04 -17.12 -0.39
CA LEU A 39 -6.06 -16.38 0.36
C LEU A 39 -7.05 -17.38 0.95
N GLU A 40 -7.28 -17.29 2.27
CA GLU A 40 -8.29 -18.12 2.97
C GLU A 40 -8.13 -19.64 2.76
N GLY A 41 -6.90 -20.11 2.52
CA GLY A 41 -6.58 -21.54 2.30
C GLY A 41 -6.53 -21.97 0.84
N ASP A 42 -6.98 -21.11 -0.08
CA ASP A 42 -7.01 -21.39 -1.53
C ASP A 42 -5.91 -20.65 -2.29
N VAL A 43 -5.58 -21.15 -3.48
CA VAL A 43 -4.55 -20.59 -4.37
C VAL A 43 -5.20 -19.91 -5.56
N TYR A 44 -4.84 -18.64 -5.79
CA TYR A 44 -5.39 -17.81 -6.85
C TYR A 44 -4.30 -17.31 -7.79
N SER A 45 -4.61 -17.18 -9.08
CA SER A 45 -3.75 -16.45 -10.01
C SER A 45 -3.84 -14.95 -9.79
N THR A 46 -2.73 -14.24 -9.96
CA THR A 46 -2.64 -12.80 -9.69
C THR A 46 -2.60 -11.99 -10.98
N VAL A 47 -3.46 -10.98 -11.08
CA VAL A 47 -3.42 -9.98 -12.15
C VAL A 47 -3.26 -8.59 -11.52
N ASN A 48 -2.07 -8.02 -11.66
CA ASN A 48 -1.78 -6.68 -11.14
C ASN A 48 -2.34 -5.61 -12.10
N ILE A 49 -3.43 -4.96 -11.68
CA ILE A 49 -4.07 -3.90 -12.46
C ILE A 49 -3.48 -2.53 -12.13
N ARG A 50 -3.30 -1.69 -13.17
CA ARG A 50 -2.98 -0.26 -13.02
C ARG A 50 -4.08 0.58 -13.66
N ILE A 51 -4.52 1.61 -12.94
CA ILE A 51 -5.48 2.57 -13.47
C ILE A 51 -4.68 3.73 -14.07
N ARG A 52 -4.89 4.00 -15.36
CA ARG A 52 -4.32 5.18 -16.02
C ARG A 52 -5.03 6.43 -15.54
N LEU A 53 -4.28 7.37 -14.98
CA LEU A 53 -4.84 8.60 -14.41
C LEU A 53 -4.68 9.83 -15.31
N ASP A 54 -3.85 9.77 -16.37
CA ASP A 54 -3.47 10.92 -17.21
C ASP A 54 -4.66 11.79 -17.65
N ASN A 55 -5.77 11.14 -18.02
CA ASN A 55 -6.98 11.80 -18.49
C ASN A 55 -8.20 11.52 -17.59
N TYR A 56 -7.98 11.02 -16.37
CA TYR A 56 -9.08 10.70 -15.48
C TYR A 56 -9.74 11.98 -14.95
N GLN A 57 -11.05 12.08 -15.15
CA GLN A 57 -11.86 13.18 -14.64
C GLN A 57 -12.97 12.62 -13.75
N PHE A 58 -13.12 13.20 -12.55
CA PHE A 58 -14.14 12.77 -11.61
C PHE A 58 -15.54 12.98 -12.18
N LYS A 59 -16.36 11.92 -12.22
CA LYS A 59 -17.79 12.03 -12.55
C LYS A 59 -18.53 12.92 -11.52
N LYS A 60 -19.66 13.52 -11.93
CA LYS A 60 -20.48 14.42 -11.08
C LYS A 60 -20.76 13.87 -9.68
N ARG A 61 -21.05 12.57 -9.54
CA ARG A 61 -21.27 11.92 -8.25
C ARG A 61 -20.07 11.97 -7.30
N PHE A 62 -18.85 11.77 -7.82
CA PHE A 62 -17.63 11.81 -7.03
C PHE A 62 -17.28 13.24 -6.63
N ARG A 63 -17.45 14.21 -7.55
CA ARG A 63 -17.26 15.63 -7.23
C ARG A 63 -18.16 16.09 -6.07
N LYS A 64 -19.43 15.62 -6.02
CA LYS A 64 -20.33 15.90 -4.89
C LYS A 64 -19.82 15.31 -3.56
N ILE A 65 -19.27 14.10 -3.58
CA ILE A 65 -18.69 13.45 -2.39
C ILE A 65 -17.45 14.22 -1.92
N ILE A 66 -16.56 14.55 -2.85
CA ILE A 66 -15.34 15.33 -2.58
C ILE A 66 -15.72 16.67 -1.92
N HIS A 67 -16.62 17.45 -2.54
CA HIS A 67 -17.04 18.74 -2.01
C HIS A 67 -17.66 18.66 -0.60
N ARG A 68 -18.37 17.58 -0.28
CA ARG A 68 -18.90 17.35 1.07
C ARG A 68 -17.78 17.11 2.08
N ASN A 69 -16.77 16.32 1.71
CA ASN A 69 -15.66 15.96 2.58
C ASN A 69 -14.67 17.12 2.75
N GLU A 70 -14.44 17.93 1.71
CA GLU A 70 -13.56 19.12 1.77
C GLU A 70 -14.01 20.15 2.81
N LYS A 71 -15.31 20.20 3.12
CA LYS A 71 -15.83 21.06 4.21
C LYS A 71 -15.50 20.55 5.62
N ARG A 72 -15.13 19.28 5.75
CA ARG A 72 -14.94 18.58 7.03
C ARG A 72 -13.50 18.16 7.28
N PHE A 73 -12.73 17.95 6.20
CA PHE A 73 -11.41 17.36 6.26
C PHE A 73 -10.44 18.13 5.38
N THR A 74 -9.19 18.25 5.86
CA THR A 74 -8.07 18.79 5.11
C THR A 74 -7.18 17.65 4.63
N VAL A 75 -6.93 17.58 3.33
CA VAL A 75 -6.03 16.59 2.72
C VAL A 75 -4.65 17.23 2.50
N ARG A 76 -3.58 16.52 2.88
CA ARG A 76 -2.18 16.97 2.70
C ARG A 76 -1.35 15.85 2.10
N ILE A 77 -0.58 16.16 1.06
CA ILE A 77 0.43 15.28 0.45
C ILE A 77 1.78 15.68 1.02
N GLN A 78 2.45 14.77 1.73
CA GLN A 78 3.72 15.02 2.42
C GLN A 78 4.45 13.69 2.66
N SER A 79 5.73 13.78 3.04
CA SER A 79 6.49 12.61 3.50
C SER A 79 5.79 11.90 4.66
N ALA A 80 5.93 10.57 4.72
CA ALA A 80 5.33 9.76 5.77
C ALA A 80 5.81 10.22 7.16
N ARG A 81 4.87 10.33 8.11
CA ARG A 81 5.13 10.71 9.50
C ARG A 81 4.70 9.59 10.42
N LEU A 82 5.64 9.05 11.19
CA LEU A 82 5.44 7.99 12.17
C LEU A 82 5.43 8.60 13.58
N ASP A 83 4.36 9.34 13.90
CA ASP A 83 4.18 9.92 15.24
C ASP A 83 3.04 9.24 16.00
N GLU A 84 3.00 9.48 17.31
CA GLU A 84 2.03 8.85 18.23
C GLU A 84 0.57 9.07 17.82
N ALA A 85 0.25 10.21 17.18
CA ALA A 85 -1.11 10.46 16.71
C ALA A 85 -1.51 9.51 15.58
N ARG A 86 -0.59 9.18 14.65
CA ARG A 86 -0.86 8.21 13.58
C ARG A 86 -0.83 6.79 14.11
N ASP A 87 0.02 6.48 15.08
CA ASP A 87 0.02 5.15 15.70
C ASP A 87 -1.29 4.88 16.45
N ARG A 88 -1.82 5.85 17.21
CA ARG A 88 -3.14 5.74 17.85
C ARG A 88 -4.27 5.52 16.84
N LEU A 89 -4.23 6.22 15.70
CA LEU A 89 -5.20 5.99 14.62
C LEU A 89 -5.07 4.56 14.05
N TYR A 90 -3.85 4.09 13.85
CA TYR A 90 -3.58 2.72 13.42
C TYR A 90 -4.16 1.70 14.41
N GLN A 91 -3.92 1.83 15.72
CA GLN A 91 -4.50 0.96 16.74
C GLN A 91 -6.02 0.91 16.68
N GLY A 92 -6.67 2.07 16.58
CA GLY A 92 -8.13 2.16 16.50
C GLY A 92 -8.73 1.49 15.25
N GLN A 93 -7.96 1.39 14.17
CA GLN A 93 -8.39 0.77 12.90
C GLN A 93 -7.90 -0.67 12.74
N LYS A 94 -7.00 -1.16 13.61
CA LYS A 94 -6.31 -2.46 13.47
C LYS A 94 -7.27 -3.62 13.26
N HIS A 95 -8.41 -3.63 13.96
CA HIS A 95 -9.45 -4.67 13.89
C HIS A 95 -10.10 -4.85 12.50
N ARG A 96 -9.92 -3.90 11.58
CA ARG A 96 -10.50 -3.95 10.22
C ARG A 96 -9.62 -4.71 9.23
N PHE A 97 -8.33 -4.88 9.56
CA PHE A 97 -7.41 -5.61 8.70
C PHE A 97 -7.55 -7.11 8.94
N ARG A 98 -7.25 -7.91 7.91
CA ARG A 98 -7.24 -9.38 7.97
C ARG A 98 -5.82 -9.88 7.73
N GLY A 99 -5.49 -11.03 8.30
CA GLY A 99 -4.17 -11.64 8.15
C GLY A 99 -3.16 -11.11 9.17
N PHE A 100 -1.88 -11.16 8.82
CA PHE A 100 -0.81 -10.66 9.66
C PHE A 100 -0.83 -9.13 9.74
N ILE A 101 -0.86 -8.59 10.97
CA ILE A 101 -0.97 -7.17 11.23
C ILE A 101 0.06 -6.80 12.29
N PHE A 102 0.93 -5.84 11.98
CA PHE A 102 1.94 -5.35 12.90
C PHE A 102 1.33 -4.71 14.14
N ASP A 103 2.06 -4.72 15.25
CA ASP A 103 1.58 -4.09 16.48
C ASP A 103 1.62 -2.59 16.40
N HIS A 104 2.64 -2.01 15.79
CA HIS A 104 2.76 -0.56 15.62
C HIS A 104 2.97 -0.16 14.16
N LEU A 105 2.54 1.06 13.82
CA LEU A 105 2.62 1.62 12.48
C LEU A 105 4.07 1.66 11.96
N HIS A 106 5.03 1.96 12.84
CA HIS A 106 6.44 2.04 12.45
C HIS A 106 6.99 0.70 11.97
N GLN A 107 6.55 -0.43 12.54
CA GLN A 107 6.99 -1.76 12.14
C GLN A 107 6.57 -2.06 10.70
N PHE A 108 5.37 -1.64 10.30
CA PHE A 108 4.90 -1.77 8.91
C PHE A 108 5.82 -1.02 7.94
N PHE A 109 6.21 0.22 8.25
CA PHE A 109 7.05 1.03 7.36
C PHE A 109 8.53 0.64 7.37
N LEU A 110 9.04 0.08 8.49
CA LEU A 110 10.47 -0.10 8.73
C LEU A 110 10.94 -1.57 8.77
N CYS A 111 10.06 -2.59 8.88
CA CYS A 111 10.47 -4.01 8.87
C CYS A 111 11.03 -4.35 7.47
N GLN A 112 12.35 -4.15 7.28
CA GLN A 112 13.12 -4.61 6.13
C GLN A 112 13.57 -6.05 6.43
N SER A 113 12.84 -7.04 5.92
CA SER A 113 13.27 -8.43 5.72
C SER A 113 14.39 -8.95 6.64
N GLY A 114 14.00 -9.36 7.83
CA GLY A 114 14.59 -10.48 8.54
C GLY A 114 13.43 -11.35 8.99
N TRP A 115 13.62 -12.64 9.08
CA TRP A 115 12.65 -13.60 9.63
C TRP A 115 12.49 -13.43 11.16
N GLU A 116 12.41 -12.17 11.62
CA GLU A 116 12.33 -11.71 13.01
C GLU A 116 11.15 -10.75 13.22
N CYS A 117 10.15 -10.82 12.33
CA CYS A 117 8.80 -10.31 12.59
C CYS A 117 7.86 -11.51 12.91
N PHE A 118 8.41 -12.64 13.40
CA PHE A 118 7.73 -13.84 13.92
C PHE A 118 8.07 -14.05 15.40
#